data_AF-A0A5N6ZDY7-F1
#
_entry.id   AF-A0A5N6ZDY7-F1
#
_cell.length_a   1.000
_cell.length_b   1.000
_cell.length_c   1.000
_cell.angle_alpha   90.00
_cell.angle_beta   90.00
_cell.angle_gamma   90.00
#
_symmetry.space_group_name_H-M   'P 1'
#
loop_
_entity.id
_entity.type
_entity.pdbx_description
1 polymer ?
#
loop_
_entity_poly.entity_id
_entity_poly.type
_entity_poly.pdbx_seq_one_letter_code
_entity_poly.pdbx_strand_id
1 'polypeptide(L)'
;MELSLSLISAQVQLSLLTTIVATQEDRLALVHIPLDLYPYFLNPILQVLFHEVPPINGNHTDSQDGGSQPAFLNLSITPVECSIMCPRQLANDYFAPLVERFAKDNSSNQCRLSISREDFIAMQVYGEGLEAGQRVLELTSPLAMAGISIFFISTYFSDYIIVPLRSKTQVIEALEKRGFQFEMSTDAFINNNHFNGCFTPVSSRSASSLGSPPATPPPSSLEELQIRTFSSLRKHSIIPSVDKSLRLVQCAVHHRDSSETSSISILRDALTIALVVDKPRFLSLTMTAADPAASLLLEKRLLPRFSSDPTFPGEPDDESSLLLGSKEEILVPIMLDLRQLPLEATGIVCGVASRLADATHARGDSFTNGSSTILSQSFNGFSSFDDTIHRFFSTSAGSGGPVKPPTPASGRKTTSNGNLTHHLQPDLDSSIDAVEISFLSTARAGTIIVGEHELQRAVDALEAENQEPEEPEEPDGFEL
;
A
#
# COMPACT_ATOMS: atom_id res chain seq x y z
N MET A 1 -38.43 28.18 17.85
CA MET A 1 -38.31 26.72 17.74
C MET A 1 -37.73 26.26 16.40
N GLU A 2 -37.40 27.18 15.46
CA GLU A 2 -36.72 26.84 14.20
C GLU A 2 -35.19 27.05 14.22
N LEU A 3 -34.65 27.81 15.18
CA LEU A 3 -33.21 28.06 15.29
C LEU A 3 -32.42 26.91 15.96
N SER A 4 -33.10 25.94 16.56
CA SER A 4 -32.47 24.78 17.22
C SER A 4 -32.34 23.56 16.31
N LEU A 5 -33.06 23.52 15.18
CA LEU A 5 -32.98 22.40 14.23
C LEU A 5 -31.84 22.56 13.20
N SER A 6 -31.42 23.78 12.89
CA SER A 6 -30.26 24.03 12.01
C SER A 6 -28.92 23.74 12.70
N LEU A 7 -28.85 23.89 14.03
CA LEU A 7 -27.66 23.54 14.81
C LEU A 7 -27.53 22.02 15.05
N ILE A 8 -28.65 21.31 15.20
CA ILE A 8 -28.63 19.85 15.34
C ILE A 8 -28.40 19.16 13.98
N SER A 9 -28.88 19.74 12.87
CA SER A 9 -28.56 19.26 11.52
C SER A 9 -27.11 19.52 11.10
N ALA A 10 -26.40 20.44 11.76
CA ALA A 10 -24.97 20.70 11.54
C ALA A 10 -24.05 19.87 12.45
N GLN A 11 -24.61 19.05 13.36
CA GLN A 11 -23.85 18.26 14.34
C GLN A 11 -24.01 16.74 14.19
N VAL A 12 -24.68 16.28 13.13
CA VAL A 12 -24.81 14.85 12.79
C VAL A 12 -24.26 14.53 11.39
N GLN A 13 -23.55 15.48 10.77
CA GLN A 13 -22.89 15.30 9.49
C GLN A 13 -21.42 15.72 9.68
N LEU A 14 -20.49 14.88 9.25
CA LEU A 14 -19.03 14.88 9.53
C LEU A 14 -18.60 14.04 10.74
N SER A 15 -18.77 12.73 10.65
CA SER A 15 -17.59 11.87 10.91
C SER A 15 -16.75 11.88 9.62
N LEU A 16 -16.06 13.00 9.35
CA LEU A 16 -15.08 13.04 8.27
C LEU A 16 -13.91 12.17 8.73
N LEU A 17 -13.78 11.00 8.13
CA LEU A 17 -12.56 10.20 8.15
C LEU A 17 -11.43 11.13 7.68
N THR A 18 -10.63 11.62 8.62
CA THR A 18 -9.55 12.56 8.32
C THR A 18 -8.37 11.72 7.88
N THR A 19 -8.32 11.38 6.60
CA THR A 19 -7.13 10.77 6.02
C THR A 19 -6.10 11.87 5.78
N ILE A 20 -5.00 11.82 6.52
CA ILE A 20 -3.92 12.79 6.42
C ILE A 20 -2.87 12.24 5.46
N VAL A 21 -2.49 13.07 4.48
CA VAL A 21 -1.43 12.73 3.53
C VAL A 21 -0.22 13.60 3.80
N ALA A 22 0.89 12.98 4.21
CA ALA A 22 2.18 13.66 4.41
C ALA A 22 3.05 13.49 3.15
N THR A 23 3.60 14.61 2.65
CA THR A 23 4.44 14.59 1.44
C THR A 23 5.92 14.64 1.82
N GLN A 24 6.72 13.72 1.28
CA GLN A 24 8.17 13.74 1.41
C GLN A 24 8.80 14.56 0.28
N GLU A 25 9.78 15.42 0.61
CA GLU A 25 10.35 16.37 -0.35
C GLU A 25 11.50 15.81 -1.21
N ASP A 26 11.96 14.59 -0.93
CA ASP A 26 13.02 13.95 -1.69
C ASP A 26 12.57 13.59 -3.12
N ARG A 27 13.45 13.87 -4.08
CA ARG A 27 13.28 13.43 -5.47
C ARG A 27 13.73 11.99 -5.59
N LEU A 28 12.76 11.10 -5.81
CA LEU A 28 13.01 9.67 -5.91
C LEU A 28 13.21 9.26 -7.38
N ALA A 29 14.07 8.27 -7.59
CA ALA A 29 14.26 7.58 -8.86
C ALA A 29 13.89 6.11 -8.71
N LEU A 30 13.27 5.55 -9.75
CA LEU A 30 12.94 4.14 -9.83
C LEU A 30 13.95 3.41 -10.71
N VAL A 31 14.67 2.47 -10.13
CA VAL A 31 15.61 1.58 -10.81
C VAL A 31 14.93 0.23 -11.02
N HIS A 32 14.90 -0.26 -12.25
CA HIS A 32 14.35 -1.56 -12.64
C HIS A 32 15.48 -2.48 -13.11
N ILE A 33 15.61 -3.65 -12.47
CA ILE A 33 16.67 -4.64 -12.72
C ILE A 33 16.01 -6.00 -13.04
N PRO A 34 16.18 -6.50 -14.28
CA PRO A 34 15.78 -7.86 -14.63
C PRO A 34 16.48 -8.91 -13.74
N LEU A 35 15.80 -10.00 -13.39
CA LEU A 35 16.34 -11.03 -12.49
C LEU A 35 17.62 -11.69 -13.03
N ASP A 36 17.77 -11.82 -14.34
CA ASP A 36 18.99 -12.33 -14.98
C ASP A 36 20.20 -11.41 -14.78
N LEU A 37 19.97 -10.13 -14.51
CA LEU A 37 21.01 -9.14 -14.25
C LEU A 37 21.21 -8.84 -12.76
N TYR A 38 20.29 -9.22 -11.89
CA TYR A 38 20.35 -8.96 -10.44
C TYR A 38 21.73 -9.27 -9.80
N PRO A 39 22.41 -10.41 -10.09
CA PRO A 39 23.70 -10.70 -9.50
C PRO A 39 24.79 -9.65 -9.76
N TYR A 40 24.74 -8.95 -10.90
CA TYR A 40 25.70 -7.90 -11.25
C TYR A 40 25.45 -6.60 -10.48
N PHE A 41 24.23 -6.42 -9.95
CA PHE A 41 23.80 -5.23 -9.22
C PHE A 41 23.80 -5.39 -7.71
N LEU A 42 24.20 -6.56 -7.19
CA LEU A 42 24.24 -6.79 -5.75
C LEU A 42 25.13 -5.77 -5.02
N ASN A 43 26.28 -5.40 -5.58
CA ASN A 43 27.15 -4.39 -4.99
C ASN A 43 26.48 -2.99 -4.95
N PRO A 44 25.99 -2.42 -6.08
CA PRO A 44 25.19 -1.18 -6.05
C PRO A 44 24.01 -1.22 -5.07
N ILE A 45 23.29 -2.34 -4.99
CA ILE A 45 22.18 -2.50 -4.05
C ILE A 45 22.66 -2.38 -2.60
N LEU A 46 23.72 -3.10 -2.22
CA LEU A 46 24.29 -3.01 -0.87
C LEU A 46 24.85 -1.60 -0.57
N GLN A 47 25.43 -0.92 -1.55
CA GLN A 47 25.91 0.46 -1.40
C GLN A 47 24.76 1.45 -1.15
N VAL A 48 23.62 1.27 -1.83
CA VAL A 48 22.42 2.08 -1.58
C VAL A 48 21.78 1.74 -0.24
N LEU A 49 21.73 0.46 0.16
CA LEU A 49 21.21 0.08 1.47
C LEU A 49 22.09 0.65 2.59
N PHE A 50 23.42 0.56 2.48
CA PHE A 50 24.36 0.95 3.53
C PHE A 50 25.01 2.32 3.28
N HIS A 51 24.30 3.23 2.62
CA HIS A 51 24.83 4.54 2.23
C HIS A 51 25.22 5.42 3.43
N GLU A 52 24.69 5.15 4.63
CA GLU A 52 25.05 5.82 5.88
C GLU A 52 26.48 5.48 6.36
N VAL A 53 27.10 4.41 5.83
CA VAL A 53 28.44 3.97 6.24
C VAL A 53 29.51 4.64 5.35
N PRO A 54 30.31 5.56 5.89
CA PRO A 54 31.32 6.26 5.10
C PRO A 54 32.51 5.34 4.73
N PRO A 55 33.18 5.59 3.59
CA PRO A 55 34.39 4.86 3.23
C PRO A 55 35.58 5.22 4.15
N ILE A 56 36.51 4.27 4.34
CA ILE A 56 37.66 4.36 5.28
C ILE A 56 38.79 5.32 4.77
N ASN A 57 38.47 6.32 3.94
CA ASN A 57 39.48 7.22 3.40
C ASN A 57 39.88 8.27 4.45
N GLY A 58 41.14 8.21 4.92
CA GLY A 58 41.69 8.93 6.08
C GLY A 58 41.83 10.45 5.98
N ASN A 59 40.97 11.15 5.25
CA ASN A 59 40.83 12.60 5.37
C ASN A 59 39.60 12.88 6.25
N HIS A 60 39.83 13.02 7.54
CA HIS A 60 38.90 13.67 8.47
C HIS A 60 38.69 15.12 8.03
N THR A 61 37.82 15.35 7.06
CA THR A 61 36.96 16.53 7.14
C THR A 61 35.84 16.12 8.07
N ASP A 62 35.68 16.84 9.18
CA ASP A 62 34.51 16.79 10.05
C ASP A 62 33.27 17.21 9.25
N SER A 63 32.85 16.36 8.30
CA SER A 63 31.53 16.40 7.71
C SER A 63 30.61 15.86 8.79
N GLN A 64 30.20 16.77 9.67
CA GLN A 64 29.17 16.63 10.70
C GLN A 64 27.79 16.45 10.05
N ASP A 65 27.74 15.66 8.99
CA ASP A 65 26.56 15.27 8.24
C ASP A 65 26.59 13.74 8.25
N GLY A 66 26.41 13.18 9.45
CA GLY A 66 26.13 11.76 9.58
C GLY A 66 24.91 11.49 8.73
N GLY A 67 25.10 10.70 7.65
CA GLY A 67 24.14 10.63 6.54
C GLY A 67 22.72 10.49 7.06
N SER A 68 21.93 11.54 6.89
CA SER A 68 20.52 11.54 7.30
C SER A 68 19.83 10.36 6.62
N GLN A 69 18.91 9.70 7.34
CA GLN A 69 18.12 8.62 6.76
C GLN A 69 17.41 9.15 5.50
N PRO A 70 17.36 8.36 4.42
CA PRO A 70 16.70 8.81 3.21
C PRO A 70 15.22 9.02 3.53
N ALA A 71 14.59 10.07 3.00
CA ALA A 71 13.17 10.28 3.28
C ALA A 71 12.35 9.06 2.83
N PHE A 72 12.75 8.43 1.73
CA PHE A 72 12.16 7.17 1.26
C PHE A 72 13.18 6.29 0.53
N LEU A 73 13.22 5.01 0.88
CA LEU A 73 13.96 3.96 0.19
C LEU A 73 13.13 2.67 0.21
N ASN A 74 12.83 2.12 -0.98
CA ASN A 74 12.25 0.80 -1.12
C ASN A 74 13.14 -0.09 -2.00
N LEU A 75 13.43 -1.30 -1.53
CA LEU A 75 14.03 -2.38 -2.30
C LEU A 75 13.02 -3.52 -2.36
N SER A 76 12.59 -3.89 -3.57
CA SER A 76 11.67 -5.01 -3.79
C SER A 76 12.27 -6.00 -4.77
N ILE A 77 12.48 -7.23 -4.32
CA ILE A 77 12.84 -8.40 -5.10
C ILE A 77 11.58 -9.26 -5.21
N THR A 78 11.15 -9.55 -6.43
CA THR A 78 9.97 -10.38 -6.70
C THR A 78 10.32 -11.49 -7.69
N PRO A 79 9.44 -12.48 -7.90
CA PRO A 79 9.62 -13.48 -8.96
C PRO A 79 9.65 -12.91 -10.40
N VAL A 80 9.27 -11.65 -10.60
CA VAL A 80 9.25 -11.01 -11.93
C VAL A 80 10.53 -10.20 -12.18
N GLU A 81 10.95 -9.42 -11.20
CA GLU A 81 12.02 -8.41 -11.32
C GLU A 81 12.51 -7.90 -9.94
N CYS A 82 13.55 -7.07 -9.95
CA CYS A 82 14.02 -6.32 -8.79
C CYS A 82 13.92 -4.82 -9.04
N SER A 83 13.15 -4.12 -8.20
CA SER A 83 12.95 -2.67 -8.28
C SER A 83 13.50 -1.96 -7.05
N ILE A 84 14.13 -0.80 -7.25
CA ILE A 84 14.62 0.06 -6.17
C ILE A 84 14.05 1.47 -6.37
N MET A 85 13.30 1.97 -5.40
CA MET A 85 12.91 3.37 -5.30
C MET A 85 13.83 4.04 -4.29
N CYS A 86 14.67 4.98 -4.71
CA CYS A 86 15.66 5.62 -3.82
C CYS A 86 15.86 7.10 -4.20
N PRO A 87 16.49 7.91 -3.34
CA PRO A 87 16.88 9.27 -3.70
C PRO A 87 17.67 9.29 -5.02
N ARG A 88 17.31 10.21 -5.91
CA ARG A 88 17.88 10.35 -7.26
C ARG A 88 19.41 10.38 -7.25
N GLN A 89 20.00 11.01 -6.24
CA GLN A 89 21.45 11.08 -6.08
C GLN A 89 22.07 9.67 -5.93
N LEU A 90 21.51 8.83 -5.04
CA LEU A 90 22.01 7.46 -4.84
C LEU A 90 21.84 6.61 -6.12
N ALA A 91 20.74 6.79 -6.85
CA ALA A 91 20.54 6.12 -8.14
C ALA A 91 21.62 6.50 -9.16
N ASN A 92 21.95 7.79 -9.25
CA ASN A 92 22.97 8.29 -10.16
C ASN A 92 24.38 7.87 -9.76
N ASP A 93 24.68 7.83 -8.46
CA ASP A 93 26.03 7.51 -7.97
C ASP A 93 26.35 6.03 -8.09
N TYR A 94 25.40 5.16 -7.73
CA TYR A 94 25.65 3.71 -7.61
C TYR A 94 25.15 2.87 -8.79
N PHE A 95 24.05 3.27 -9.44
CA PHE A 95 23.46 2.47 -10.53
C PHE A 95 23.80 2.99 -11.93
N ALA A 96 23.71 4.31 -12.16
CA ALA A 96 23.91 4.88 -13.50
C ALA A 96 25.24 4.48 -14.16
N PRO A 97 26.39 4.43 -13.45
CA PRO A 97 27.66 4.03 -14.07
C PRO A 97 27.64 2.60 -14.60
N LEU A 98 26.97 1.67 -13.91
CA LEU A 98 26.81 0.29 -14.39
C LEU A 98 25.81 0.23 -15.55
N VAL A 99 24.68 0.92 -15.44
CA VAL A 99 23.63 0.96 -16.48
C VAL A 99 24.22 1.46 -17.81
N GLU A 100 25.01 2.53 -17.77
CA GLU A 100 25.66 3.09 -18.96
C GLU A 100 26.68 2.13 -19.58
N ARG A 101 27.42 1.38 -18.76
CA ARG A 101 28.37 0.36 -19.26
C ARG A 101 27.60 -0.77 -19.97
N PHE A 102 26.56 -1.29 -19.34
CA PHE A 102 25.69 -2.30 -19.97
C PHE A 102 25.06 -1.80 -21.27
N ALA A 103 24.61 -0.55 -21.31
CA ALA A 103 24.04 0.05 -22.53
C ALA A 103 25.06 0.22 -23.66
N LYS A 104 26.32 0.56 -23.34
CA LYS A 104 27.41 0.67 -24.33
C LYS A 104 27.75 -0.69 -24.93
N ASP A 105 27.86 -1.72 -24.09
CA ASP A 105 28.25 -3.06 -24.52
C ASP A 105 27.13 -3.79 -25.29
N ASN A 106 25.86 -3.38 -25.13
CA ASN A 106 24.69 -4.00 -25.75
C ASN A 106 23.99 -3.05 -26.74
N SER A 107 24.71 -2.54 -27.73
CA SER A 107 24.23 -1.49 -28.64
C SER A 107 23.04 -1.88 -29.56
N SER A 108 22.66 -3.16 -29.58
CA SER A 108 21.63 -3.74 -30.46
C SER A 108 20.38 -4.27 -29.74
N ASN A 109 20.37 -4.33 -28.41
CA ASN A 109 19.20 -4.71 -27.61
C ASN A 109 18.71 -3.49 -26.83
N GLN A 110 17.41 -3.22 -26.83
CA GLN A 110 16.81 -2.28 -25.89
C GLN A 110 17.24 -2.69 -24.48
N CYS A 111 17.98 -1.83 -23.79
CA CYS A 111 18.47 -2.13 -22.45
C CYS A 111 17.27 -2.38 -21.54
N ARG A 112 17.07 -3.63 -21.13
CA ARG A 112 15.95 -4.05 -20.25
C ARG A 112 16.09 -3.46 -18.84
N LEU A 113 17.28 -3.01 -18.49
CA LEU A 113 17.61 -2.27 -17.28
C LEU A 113 17.29 -0.78 -17.49
N SER A 114 16.62 -0.15 -16.53
CA SER A 114 16.25 1.26 -16.64
C SER A 114 16.28 1.99 -15.31
N ILE A 115 16.76 3.24 -15.33
CA ILE A 115 16.51 4.23 -14.28
C ILE A 115 15.45 5.19 -14.82
N SER A 116 14.43 5.49 -14.02
CA SER A 116 13.35 6.39 -14.43
C SER A 116 13.88 7.76 -14.83
N ARG A 117 13.33 8.32 -15.91
CA ARG A 117 13.66 9.70 -16.33
C ARG A 117 12.94 10.73 -15.49
N GLU A 118 11.71 10.42 -15.08
CA GLU A 118 10.95 11.27 -14.18
C GLU A 118 11.37 11.04 -12.73
N ASP A 119 11.30 12.11 -11.95
CA ASP A 119 11.39 12.08 -10.50
C ASP A 119 10.03 11.71 -9.91
N PHE A 120 10.05 10.96 -8.82
CA PHE A 120 8.89 10.59 -8.04
C PHE A 120 8.93 11.24 -6.65
N ILE A 121 7.77 11.31 -6.02
CA ILE A 121 7.62 11.69 -4.61
C ILE A 121 6.77 10.63 -3.92
N ALA A 122 7.11 10.32 -2.67
CA ALA A 122 6.32 9.46 -1.82
C ALA A 122 5.38 10.31 -0.95
N MET A 123 4.14 9.83 -0.84
CA MET A 123 3.09 10.39 0.00
C MET A 123 2.63 9.30 0.96
N GLN A 124 2.84 9.52 2.26
CA GLN A 124 2.37 8.63 3.31
C GLN A 124 0.90 8.90 3.59
N VAL A 125 0.12 7.84 3.79
CA VAL A 125 -1.31 7.93 4.03
C VAL A 125 -1.64 7.38 5.42
N TYR A 126 -2.11 8.26 6.29
CA TYR A 126 -2.62 7.90 7.62
C TYR A 126 -4.14 7.78 7.57
N GLY A 127 -4.68 6.62 7.92
CA GLY A 127 -6.13 6.42 8.03
C GLY A 127 -6.45 5.53 9.23
N GLU A 128 -7.17 6.09 10.20
CA GLU A 128 -7.74 5.35 11.33
C GLU A 128 -9.18 4.96 10.99
N GLY A 129 -9.56 3.69 11.22
CA GLY A 129 -10.97 3.25 11.18
C GLY A 129 -11.54 2.82 9.82
N LEU A 130 -10.71 2.61 8.78
CA LEU A 130 -11.13 2.00 7.52
C LEU A 130 -10.46 0.63 7.31
N GLU A 131 -11.22 -0.33 6.77
CA GLU A 131 -10.68 -1.60 6.29
C GLU A 131 -9.62 -1.35 5.20
N ALA A 132 -8.55 -2.16 5.18
CA ALA A 132 -7.40 -1.93 4.29
C ALA A 132 -7.82 -1.84 2.80
N GLY A 133 -8.70 -2.73 2.33
CA GLY A 133 -9.21 -2.69 0.96
C GLY A 133 -10.03 -1.45 0.62
N GLN A 134 -10.86 -0.96 1.55
CA GLN A 134 -11.65 0.25 1.35
C GLN A 134 -10.78 1.50 1.30
N ARG A 135 -9.76 1.57 2.17
CA ARG A 135 -8.79 2.67 2.20
C ARG A 135 -8.00 2.76 0.88
N VAL A 136 -7.59 1.62 0.31
CA VAL A 136 -6.97 1.57 -1.02
C VAL A 136 -7.91 2.15 -2.07
N LEU A 137 -9.20 1.79 -2.04
CA LEU A 137 -10.17 2.25 -3.02
C LEU A 137 -10.45 3.75 -2.95
N GLU A 138 -10.72 4.27 -1.76
CA GLU A 138 -11.03 5.69 -1.55
C GLU A 138 -9.89 6.59 -1.99
N LEU A 139 -8.66 6.11 -1.80
CA LEU A 139 -7.43 6.82 -2.14
C LEU A 139 -7.06 6.70 -3.62
N THR A 140 -7.14 5.50 -4.20
CA THR A 140 -6.68 5.26 -5.57
C THR A 140 -7.72 5.64 -6.62
N SER A 141 -9.01 5.64 -6.29
CA SER A 141 -10.11 6.02 -7.19
C SER A 141 -9.95 7.44 -7.76
N PRO A 142 -9.83 8.53 -6.96
CA PRO A 142 -9.70 9.88 -7.51
C PRO A 142 -8.46 10.04 -8.40
N LEU A 143 -7.35 9.36 -8.08
CA LEU A 143 -6.12 9.41 -8.86
C LEU A 143 -6.26 8.68 -10.19
N ALA A 144 -6.88 7.51 -10.17
CA ALA A 144 -7.15 6.73 -11.37
C ALA A 144 -8.14 7.44 -12.30
N MET A 145 -9.18 8.07 -11.74
CA MET A 145 -10.14 8.92 -12.46
C MET A 145 -9.48 10.17 -13.05
N ALA A 146 -8.44 10.71 -12.39
CA ALA A 146 -7.64 11.82 -12.91
C ALA A 146 -6.59 11.37 -13.96
N GLY A 147 -6.49 10.07 -14.26
CA GLY A 147 -5.51 9.52 -15.19
C GLY A 147 -4.07 9.64 -14.67
N ILE A 148 -3.88 9.57 -13.35
CA ILE A 148 -2.57 9.67 -12.70
C ILE A 148 -2.05 8.25 -12.46
N SER A 149 -0.85 7.96 -12.96
CA SER A 149 -0.15 6.71 -12.66
C SER A 149 0.45 6.79 -11.27
N ILE A 150 0.31 5.71 -10.51
CA ILE A 150 0.75 5.61 -9.12
C ILE A 150 1.45 4.27 -8.90
N PHE A 151 2.42 4.25 -7.98
CA PHE A 151 2.81 3.04 -7.28
C PHE A 151 2.19 3.08 -5.90
N PHE A 152 1.65 1.95 -5.48
CA PHE A 152 1.08 1.78 -4.15
C PHE A 152 1.87 0.72 -3.39
N ILE A 153 2.35 1.07 -2.20
CA ILE A 153 3.15 0.19 -1.34
C ILE A 153 2.54 0.19 0.06
N SER A 154 1.95 -0.94 0.43
CA SER A 154 1.57 -1.23 1.81
C SER A 154 2.78 -1.67 2.62
N THR A 155 2.93 -1.08 3.80
CA THR A 155 3.99 -1.41 4.76
C THR A 155 3.39 -1.77 6.11
N TYR A 156 4.24 -2.16 7.06
CA TYR A 156 3.81 -2.50 8.42
C TYR A 156 3.14 -1.32 9.15
N PHE A 157 3.56 -0.08 8.87
CA PHE A 157 3.08 1.10 9.60
C PHE A 157 2.08 1.93 8.81
N SER A 158 2.22 2.00 7.49
CA SER A 158 1.45 2.93 6.65
C SER A 158 1.39 2.47 5.20
N ASP A 159 0.46 3.03 4.45
CA ASP A 159 0.47 2.92 3.00
C ASP A 159 1.16 4.13 2.39
N TYR A 160 1.89 3.88 1.30
CA TYR A 160 2.59 4.89 0.53
C TYR A 160 2.06 4.91 -0.90
N ILE A 161 1.67 6.10 -1.37
CA ILE A 161 1.48 6.37 -2.78
C ILE A 161 2.72 7.07 -3.30
N ILE A 162 3.30 6.55 -4.36
CA ILE A 162 4.39 7.18 -5.06
C ILE A 162 3.88 7.65 -6.41
N VAL A 163 4.07 8.94 -6.68
CA VAL A 163 3.54 9.60 -7.87
C VAL A 163 4.64 10.36 -8.59
N PRO A 164 4.53 10.55 -9.92
CA PRO A 164 5.42 11.45 -10.64
C PRO A 164 5.40 12.85 -10.00
N LEU A 165 6.58 13.42 -9.74
CA LEU A 165 6.73 14.75 -9.15
C LEU A 165 5.97 15.81 -9.95
N ARG A 166 5.96 15.69 -11.28
CA ARG A 166 5.21 16.56 -12.21
C ARG A 166 3.70 16.57 -11.96
N SER A 167 3.16 15.49 -11.39
CA SER A 167 1.73 15.34 -11.12
C SER A 167 1.35 15.74 -9.68
N LYS A 168 2.31 16.18 -8.84
CA LYS A 168 2.08 16.54 -7.42
C LYS A 168 0.86 17.44 -7.21
N THR A 169 0.76 18.54 -7.96
CA THR A 169 -0.36 19.48 -7.83
C THR A 169 -1.69 18.86 -8.22
N GLN A 170 -1.71 18.04 -9.28
CA GLN A 170 -2.91 17.35 -9.74
C GLN A 170 -3.39 16.30 -8.72
N VAL A 171 -2.43 15.60 -8.07
CA VAL A 171 -2.70 14.63 -7.00
C VAL A 171 -3.32 15.32 -5.80
N ILE A 172 -2.73 16.43 -5.34
CA ILE A 172 -3.27 17.22 -4.22
C ILE A 172 -4.69 17.69 -4.53
N GLU A 173 -4.92 18.29 -5.69
CA GLU A 173 -6.25 18.77 -6.08
C GLU A 173 -7.27 17.63 -6.21
N ALA A 174 -6.88 16.47 -6.74
CA ALA A 174 -7.76 15.32 -6.90
C ALA A 174 -8.18 14.71 -5.55
N LEU A 175 -7.24 14.66 -4.59
CA LEU A 175 -7.49 14.14 -3.25
C LEU A 175 -8.25 15.16 -2.37
N GLU A 176 -7.91 16.45 -2.42
CA GLU A 176 -8.64 17.50 -1.68
C GLU A 176 -10.12 17.57 -2.10
N LYS A 177 -10.43 17.38 -3.38
CA LYS A 177 -11.81 17.29 -3.88
C LYS A 177 -12.63 16.15 -3.27
N ARG A 178 -11.96 15.13 -2.74
CA ARG A 178 -12.56 13.99 -2.04
C ARG A 178 -12.48 14.11 -0.51
N GLY A 179 -12.01 15.24 0.01
CA GLY A 179 -11.99 15.54 1.44
C GLY A 179 -10.71 15.12 2.17
N PHE A 180 -9.66 14.70 1.45
CA PHE A 180 -8.36 14.42 2.04
C PHE A 180 -7.67 15.72 2.49
N GLN A 181 -6.95 15.66 3.60
CA GLN A 181 -6.18 16.79 4.13
C GLN A 181 -4.69 16.49 4.01
N PHE A 182 -3.92 17.51 3.63
CA PHE A 182 -2.47 17.39 3.50
C PHE A 182 -1.79 18.08 4.67
N GLU A 183 -0.90 17.36 5.36
CA GLU A 183 -0.03 17.92 6.37
C GLU A 183 1.35 18.14 5.75
N MET A 184 1.83 19.38 5.79
CA MET A 184 3.22 19.66 5.43
C MET A 184 4.09 19.27 6.62
N SER A 185 4.93 18.24 6.42
CA SER A 185 5.88 17.76 7.41
C SER A 185 6.73 18.93 7.93
N THR A 186 6.50 19.29 9.18
CA THR A 186 7.06 20.50 9.81
C THR A 186 8.54 20.36 10.19
N ASP A 187 9.13 19.17 9.99
CA ASP A 187 10.52 18.88 10.39
C ASP A 187 11.60 19.44 9.44
N ALA A 188 11.23 20.03 8.30
CA ALA A 188 12.16 20.74 7.41
C ALA A 188 12.43 22.21 7.82
N PHE A 189 11.79 22.73 8.88
CA PHE A 189 11.89 24.15 9.27
C PHE A 189 12.93 24.49 10.36
N ILE A 190 13.78 23.55 10.79
CA ILE A 190 14.88 23.84 11.73
C ILE A 190 16.22 24.01 11.02
N ASN A 191 16.29 24.79 9.93
CA ASN A 191 17.46 25.63 9.58
C ASN A 191 17.24 26.38 8.25
N ASN A 192 16.64 27.57 8.29
CA ASN A 192 17.23 28.73 7.60
C ASN A 192 16.55 30.03 8.04
N ASN A 193 17.02 30.62 9.13
CA ASN A 193 16.58 31.95 9.54
C ASN A 193 17.56 32.99 8.98
N HIS A 194 17.36 33.42 7.74
CA HIS A 194 17.63 34.79 7.23
C HIS A 194 17.47 34.83 5.70
N PHE A 195 16.32 35.29 5.20
CA PHE A 195 16.25 36.38 4.21
C PHE A 195 14.79 36.85 4.09
N ASN A 196 14.54 38.06 4.60
CA ASN A 196 13.34 38.84 4.41
C ASN A 196 13.07 39.08 2.91
N GLY A 197 11.87 38.74 2.44
CA GLY A 197 11.43 39.04 1.07
C GLY A 197 9.92 38.95 0.91
N CYS A 198 9.23 40.02 1.30
CA CYS A 198 7.80 40.27 1.05
C CYS A 198 7.47 40.17 -0.45
N PHE A 199 6.60 39.24 -0.86
CA PHE A 199 5.86 39.35 -2.14
C PHE A 199 4.45 38.77 -2.05
N THR A 200 3.50 39.59 -2.48
CA THR A 200 2.06 39.34 -2.64
C THR A 200 1.76 38.32 -3.76
N PRO A 201 0.58 37.66 -3.77
CA PRO A 201 0.25 36.70 -4.81
C PRO A 201 -0.20 37.43 -6.08
N VAL A 202 0.72 37.63 -7.03
CA VAL A 202 0.37 38.04 -8.39
C VAL A 202 0.06 36.79 -9.21
N SER A 203 -1.23 36.61 -9.48
CA SER A 203 -1.73 35.78 -10.58
C SER A 203 -0.91 36.01 -11.85
N SER A 204 -0.19 34.98 -12.29
CA SER A 204 0.30 34.91 -13.67
C SER A 204 -0.13 33.57 -14.26
N ARG A 205 -1.23 33.66 -15.02
CA ARG A 205 -1.64 32.66 -16.00
C ARG A 205 -0.50 32.60 -17.03
N SER A 206 0.11 31.44 -17.21
CA SER A 206 0.92 31.12 -18.38
C SER A 206 0.72 29.66 -18.71
N ALA A 207 -0.25 29.42 -19.58
CA ALA A 207 -0.46 28.16 -20.25
C ALA A 207 0.64 27.98 -21.31
N SER A 208 1.53 27.00 -21.11
CA SER A 208 2.16 26.20 -22.18
C SER A 208 3.30 25.32 -21.65
N SER A 209 3.00 24.08 -21.30
CA SER A 209 3.71 22.89 -21.83
C SER A 209 2.95 21.65 -21.35
N LEU A 210 1.86 21.36 -22.07
CA LEU A 210 1.16 20.09 -21.96
C LEU A 210 2.15 18.98 -22.29
N GLY A 211 2.58 18.22 -21.28
CA GLY A 211 2.94 16.82 -21.51
C GLY A 211 1.78 16.16 -22.26
N SER A 212 2.09 15.28 -23.20
CA SER A 212 1.11 14.56 -24.00
C SER A 212 -0.04 14.05 -23.11
N PRO A 213 -1.31 14.32 -23.45
CA PRO A 213 -2.43 13.83 -22.67
C PRO A 213 -2.36 12.30 -22.57
N PRO A 214 -2.86 11.71 -21.46
CA PRO A 214 -2.96 10.26 -21.37
C PRO A 214 -3.67 9.70 -22.61
N ALA A 215 -3.19 8.57 -23.13
CA ALA A 215 -3.59 8.04 -24.44
C ALA A 215 -5.09 7.67 -24.53
N THR A 216 -5.81 7.72 -23.41
CA THR A 216 -7.24 7.46 -23.29
C THR A 216 -7.89 8.51 -22.40
N PRO A 217 -9.13 8.96 -22.69
CA PRO A 217 -9.85 9.89 -21.81
C PRO A 217 -10.04 9.26 -20.42
N PRO A 218 -10.10 10.07 -19.34
CA PRO A 218 -10.34 9.57 -17.99
C PRO A 218 -11.66 8.77 -17.92
N PRO A 219 -11.74 7.72 -17.08
CA PRO A 219 -12.98 6.99 -16.86
C PRO A 219 -14.04 7.88 -16.21
N SER A 220 -15.33 7.55 -16.41
CA SER A 220 -16.48 8.29 -15.91
C SER A 220 -17.12 7.66 -14.66
N SER A 221 -16.88 6.38 -14.41
CA SER A 221 -17.30 5.66 -13.20
C SER A 221 -16.28 4.60 -12.76
N LEU A 222 -16.41 4.10 -11.53
CA LEU A 222 -15.59 3.00 -11.00
C LEU A 222 -15.80 1.69 -11.78
N GLU A 223 -17.05 1.40 -12.16
CA GLU A 223 -17.40 0.23 -12.98
C GLU A 223 -16.74 0.29 -14.36
N GLU A 224 -16.79 1.46 -15.02
CA GLU A 224 -16.09 1.64 -16.30
C GLU A 224 -14.57 1.49 -16.13
N LEU A 225 -14.01 1.98 -15.01
CA LEU A 225 -12.59 1.86 -14.70
C LEU A 225 -12.18 0.40 -14.49
N GLN A 226 -12.99 -0.39 -13.79
CA GLN A 226 -12.78 -1.82 -13.58
C GLN A 226 -12.79 -2.56 -14.94
N ILE A 227 -13.82 -2.36 -15.77
CA ILE A 227 -13.92 -2.97 -17.10
C ILE A 227 -12.70 -2.62 -17.96
N ARG A 228 -12.29 -1.34 -17.99
CA ARG A 228 -11.10 -0.90 -18.74
C ARG A 228 -9.82 -1.56 -18.22
N THR A 229 -9.69 -1.70 -16.91
CA THR A 229 -8.53 -2.32 -16.26
C THR A 229 -8.40 -3.78 -16.70
N PHE A 230 -9.43 -4.59 -16.51
CA PHE A 230 -9.39 -6.02 -16.86
C PHE A 230 -9.34 -6.24 -18.38
N SER A 231 -9.96 -5.37 -19.18
CA SER A 231 -9.78 -5.39 -20.64
C SER A 231 -8.33 -5.11 -21.06
N SER A 232 -7.65 -4.18 -20.39
CA SER A 232 -6.23 -3.91 -20.61
C SER A 232 -5.34 -5.10 -20.20
N LEU A 233 -5.60 -5.69 -19.03
CA LEU A 233 -4.87 -6.87 -18.55
C LEU A 233 -5.02 -8.06 -19.52
N ARG A 234 -6.25 -8.35 -19.96
CA ARG A 234 -6.53 -9.40 -20.96
C ARG A 234 -5.84 -9.15 -22.29
N LYS A 235 -5.90 -7.92 -22.80
CA LYS A 235 -5.24 -7.52 -24.06
C LYS A 235 -3.74 -7.80 -24.06
N HIS A 236 -3.09 -7.69 -22.90
CA HIS A 236 -1.66 -7.95 -22.74
C HIS A 236 -1.36 -9.34 -22.16
N SER A 237 -2.36 -10.23 -22.10
CA SER A 237 -2.27 -11.59 -21.55
C SER A 237 -1.72 -11.65 -20.13
N ILE A 238 -2.10 -10.68 -19.30
CA ILE A 238 -1.71 -10.60 -17.90
C ILE A 238 -2.70 -11.40 -17.08
N ILE A 239 -2.25 -12.55 -16.58
CA ILE A 239 -3.04 -13.47 -15.77
C ILE A 239 -2.50 -13.43 -14.33
N PRO A 240 -3.35 -13.30 -13.31
CA PRO A 240 -2.94 -13.45 -11.92
C PRO A 240 -2.29 -14.82 -11.72
N SER A 241 -1.10 -14.82 -11.11
CA SER A 241 -0.34 -16.06 -10.85
C SER A 241 -0.04 -16.18 -9.37
N VAL A 242 -0.19 -17.39 -8.84
CA VAL A 242 0.04 -17.69 -7.42
C VAL A 242 1.06 -18.81 -7.30
N ASP A 243 2.15 -18.53 -6.58
CA ASP A 243 3.07 -19.56 -6.13
C ASP A 243 2.83 -19.85 -4.65
N LYS A 244 2.12 -20.95 -4.37
CA LYS A 244 1.79 -21.39 -3.00
C LYS A 244 3.02 -21.76 -2.16
N SER A 245 4.19 -21.95 -2.79
CA SER A 245 5.45 -22.15 -2.05
C SER A 245 6.03 -20.86 -1.47
N LEU A 246 5.64 -19.69 -2.00
CA LEU A 246 6.02 -18.38 -1.47
C LEU A 246 5.11 -18.01 -0.31
N ARG A 247 5.54 -18.37 0.89
CA ARG A 247 4.90 -17.98 2.16
C ARG A 247 5.61 -16.76 2.72
N LEU A 248 4.91 -15.64 2.80
CA LEU A 248 5.44 -14.36 3.24
C LEU A 248 5.00 -14.04 4.67
N VAL A 249 5.80 -13.21 5.32
CA VAL A 249 5.50 -12.61 6.63
C VAL A 249 5.82 -11.13 6.56
N GLN A 250 5.00 -10.32 7.22
CA GLN A 250 5.17 -8.87 7.30
C GLN A 250 5.68 -8.51 8.69
N CYS A 251 6.80 -7.80 8.72
CA CYS A 251 7.50 -7.48 9.95
C CYS A 251 7.98 -6.02 9.95
N ALA A 252 8.30 -5.53 11.14
CA ALA A 252 9.04 -4.29 11.34
C ALA A 252 10.33 -4.55 12.11
N VAL A 253 11.31 -3.68 12.01
CA VAL A 253 12.54 -3.80 12.82
C VAL A 253 12.25 -3.54 14.30
N HIS A 254 12.80 -4.39 15.16
CA HIS A 254 12.72 -4.25 16.60
C HIS A 254 13.88 -3.40 17.14
N HIS A 255 13.57 -2.22 17.67
CA HIS A 255 14.54 -1.38 18.39
C HIS A 255 14.55 -1.74 19.88
N ARG A 256 15.58 -2.46 20.35
CA ARG A 256 15.63 -3.04 21.70
C ARG A 256 16.22 -2.12 22.76
N ASP A 257 17.33 -1.44 22.45
CA ASP A 257 18.19 -0.87 23.52
C ASP A 257 18.69 0.58 23.30
N SER A 258 18.28 1.32 22.25
CA SER A 258 18.66 2.74 22.11
C SER A 258 17.81 3.50 21.07
N SER A 259 17.46 4.76 21.36
CA SER A 259 16.70 5.64 20.45
C SER A 259 17.48 6.11 19.22
N GLU A 260 18.77 5.78 19.09
CA GLU A 260 19.66 6.39 18.09
C GLU A 260 20.17 5.41 17.01
N THR A 261 19.94 4.10 17.15
CA THR A 261 20.39 3.12 16.16
C THR A 261 19.44 3.08 14.97
N SER A 262 19.95 3.32 13.75
CA SER A 262 19.15 3.20 12.54
C SER A 262 18.68 1.76 12.30
N SER A 263 17.47 1.58 11.76
CA SER A 263 16.95 0.25 11.42
C SER A 263 17.88 -0.51 10.48
N ILE A 264 18.53 0.20 9.56
CA ILE A 264 19.45 -0.44 8.61
C ILE A 264 20.75 -0.91 9.25
N SER A 265 21.21 -0.23 10.31
CA SER A 265 22.35 -0.71 11.08
C SER A 265 22.05 -2.02 11.80
N ILE A 266 20.84 -2.16 12.36
CA ILE A 266 20.36 -3.41 12.97
C ILE A 266 20.27 -4.53 11.94
N LEU A 267 19.77 -4.22 10.75
CA LEU A 267 19.53 -5.20 9.69
C LEU A 267 20.76 -5.58 8.87
N ARG A 268 21.87 -4.86 9.00
CA ARG A 268 23.01 -4.92 8.05
C ARG A 268 23.52 -6.33 7.81
N ASP A 269 23.80 -7.07 8.88
CA ASP A 269 24.36 -8.42 8.79
C ASP A 269 23.33 -9.41 8.22
N ALA A 270 22.10 -9.37 8.75
CA ALA A 270 21.00 -10.21 8.32
C ALA A 270 20.66 -10.02 6.82
N LEU A 271 20.53 -8.76 6.37
CA LEU A 271 20.27 -8.42 4.98
C LEU A 271 21.42 -8.84 4.06
N THR A 272 22.67 -8.59 4.47
CA THR A 272 23.83 -8.98 3.67
C THR A 272 23.85 -10.50 3.45
N ILE A 273 23.64 -11.28 4.51
CA ILE A 273 23.61 -12.75 4.42
C ILE A 273 22.41 -13.20 3.57
N ALA A 274 21.22 -12.66 3.83
CA ALA A 274 20.01 -13.02 3.09
C ALA A 274 20.16 -12.76 1.58
N LEU A 275 20.65 -11.57 1.20
CA LEU A 275 20.80 -11.17 -0.21
C LEU A 275 21.91 -11.94 -0.94
N VAL A 276 23.04 -12.21 -0.27
CA VAL A 276 24.22 -12.84 -0.89
C VAL A 276 24.09 -14.37 -0.89
N VAL A 277 23.72 -14.95 0.26
CA VAL A 277 23.74 -16.40 0.50
C VAL A 277 22.39 -17.03 0.19
N ASP A 278 21.32 -16.53 0.81
CA ASP A 278 20.01 -17.20 0.76
C ASP A 278 19.17 -16.84 -0.47
N LYS A 279 19.56 -15.78 -1.20
CA LYS A 279 19.03 -15.33 -2.49
C LYS A 279 17.49 -15.35 -2.51
N PRO A 280 16.83 -14.37 -1.90
CA PRO A 280 15.37 -14.32 -1.84
C PRO A 280 14.75 -14.33 -3.24
N ARG A 281 13.69 -15.11 -3.40
CA ARG A 281 12.71 -15.00 -4.49
C ARG A 281 11.73 -13.87 -4.22
N PHE A 282 11.48 -13.56 -2.95
CA PHE A 282 10.65 -12.45 -2.53
C PHE A 282 11.24 -11.74 -1.30
N LEU A 283 11.45 -10.43 -1.41
CA LEU A 283 11.85 -9.55 -0.31
C LEU A 283 11.47 -8.11 -0.67
N SER A 284 10.65 -7.45 0.13
CA SER A 284 10.44 -6.00 0.07
C SER A 284 10.88 -5.38 1.38
N LEU A 285 11.78 -4.39 1.30
CA LEU A 285 12.25 -3.58 2.42
C LEU A 285 11.87 -2.13 2.13
N THR A 286 11.13 -1.49 3.03
CA THR A 286 10.82 -0.06 2.98
C THR A 286 11.42 0.64 4.20
N MET A 287 12.18 1.69 3.95
CA MET A 287 12.76 2.60 4.94
C MET A 287 12.34 4.02 4.62
N THR A 288 11.98 4.76 5.65
CA THR A 288 11.41 6.10 5.51
C THR A 288 11.56 6.81 6.84
N ALA A 289 11.92 8.09 6.79
CA ALA A 289 12.04 8.92 7.99
C ALA A 289 10.69 9.15 8.70
N ALA A 290 9.58 8.84 8.03
CA ALA A 290 8.23 9.05 8.55
C ALA A 290 7.66 7.82 9.29
N ASP A 291 8.33 6.67 9.20
CA ASP A 291 7.98 5.48 9.98
C ASP A 291 8.96 5.29 11.15
N PRO A 292 8.51 4.72 12.28
CA PRO A 292 9.37 4.51 13.45
C PRO A 292 10.45 3.44 13.23
N ALA A 293 10.25 2.54 12.25
CA ALA A 293 11.19 1.48 11.92
C ALA A 293 11.05 1.05 10.46
N ALA A 294 12.09 0.41 9.92
CA ALA A 294 12.00 -0.20 8.60
C ALA A 294 10.96 -1.33 8.58
N SER A 295 10.18 -1.41 7.50
CA SER A 295 9.20 -2.47 7.26
C SER A 295 9.77 -3.50 6.28
N LEU A 296 9.56 -4.77 6.57
CA LEU A 296 9.94 -5.88 5.71
C LEU A 296 8.73 -6.75 5.39
N LEU A 297 8.63 -7.15 4.13
CA LEU A 297 7.79 -8.25 3.67
C LEU A 297 8.71 -9.28 3.03
N LEU A 298 8.89 -10.42 3.69
CA LEU A 298 9.93 -11.38 3.32
C LEU A 298 9.41 -12.82 3.36
N GLU A 299 10.12 -13.72 2.68
CA GLU A 299 9.83 -15.16 2.78
C GLU A 299 10.02 -15.67 4.22
N LYS A 300 9.05 -16.44 4.73
CA LYS A 300 9.09 -17.01 6.09
C LYS A 300 10.37 -17.80 6.38
N ARG A 301 10.94 -18.47 5.37
CA ARG A 301 12.20 -19.23 5.51
C ARG A 301 13.41 -18.37 5.89
N LEU A 302 13.35 -17.06 5.68
CA LEU A 302 14.43 -16.12 5.94
C LEU A 302 14.41 -15.59 7.37
N LEU A 303 13.31 -15.76 8.11
CA LEU A 303 13.17 -15.32 9.51
C LEU A 303 14.36 -15.70 10.42
N PRO A 304 14.94 -16.92 10.33
CA PRO A 304 16.07 -17.28 11.19
C PRO A 304 17.33 -16.44 10.96
N ARG A 305 17.44 -15.70 9.84
CA ARG A 305 18.53 -14.75 9.60
C ARG A 305 18.38 -13.44 10.35
N PHE A 306 17.17 -13.11 10.79
CA PHE A 306 16.87 -11.85 11.46
C PHE A 306 16.76 -12.06 12.98
N SER A 307 17.76 -12.74 13.53
CA SER A 307 17.99 -12.91 14.96
C SER A 307 19.32 -12.24 15.35
N SER A 308 19.57 -12.09 16.65
CA SER A 308 20.81 -11.49 17.18
C SER A 308 22.09 -12.19 16.68
N ASP A 309 22.00 -13.46 16.29
CA ASP A 309 23.08 -14.18 15.61
C ASP A 309 22.59 -14.77 14.27
N PRO A 310 22.84 -14.07 13.15
CA PRO A 310 22.35 -14.50 11.83
C PRO A 310 23.10 -15.74 11.31
N THR A 311 24.21 -16.14 11.94
CA THR A 311 25.05 -17.27 11.53
C THR A 311 24.64 -18.58 12.19
N PHE A 312 24.10 -18.52 13.41
CA PHE A 312 23.55 -19.66 14.14
C PHE A 312 22.04 -19.48 14.36
N PRO A 313 21.20 -20.02 13.46
CA PRO A 313 19.76 -19.97 13.64
C PRO A 313 19.38 -20.83 14.86
N GLY A 314 19.23 -20.18 16.01
CA GLY A 314 18.65 -20.79 17.21
C GLY A 314 17.14 -21.00 17.03
N GLU A 315 16.52 -21.69 17.99
CA GLU A 315 15.06 -21.74 18.09
C GLU A 315 14.51 -20.29 18.18
N PRO A 316 13.37 -20.00 17.55
CA PRO A 316 12.79 -18.66 17.53
C PRO A 316 12.33 -18.28 18.94
N ASP A 317 13.21 -17.65 19.71
CA ASP A 317 12.84 -16.93 20.90
C ASP A 317 12.60 -15.46 20.51
N ASP A 318 11.45 -14.91 20.89
CA ASP A 318 11.11 -13.51 20.63
C ASP A 318 12.15 -12.57 21.26
N GLU A 319 12.81 -13.01 22.33
CA GLU A 319 13.92 -12.33 22.99
C GLU A 319 15.23 -12.33 22.18
N SER A 320 15.28 -12.90 20.99
CA SER A 320 16.46 -12.84 20.11
C SER A 320 16.13 -12.26 18.73
N SER A 321 14.86 -11.92 18.49
CA SER A 321 14.37 -11.47 17.20
C SER A 321 14.77 -10.01 16.94
N LEU A 322 15.31 -9.74 15.75
CA LEU A 322 15.48 -8.37 15.24
C LEU A 322 14.20 -7.82 14.63
N LEU A 323 13.15 -8.64 14.53
CA LEU A 323 11.88 -8.31 13.89
C LEU A 323 10.71 -8.38 14.88
N LEU A 324 9.78 -7.43 14.74
CA LEU A 324 8.45 -7.39 15.33
C LEU A 324 7.39 -7.78 14.29
N GLY A 325 6.23 -8.22 14.77
CA GLY A 325 5.08 -8.61 13.95
C GLY A 325 4.71 -10.09 14.12
N SER A 326 3.54 -10.46 13.59
CA SER A 326 3.07 -11.85 13.58
C SER A 326 3.93 -12.68 12.63
N LYS A 327 4.71 -13.64 13.15
CA LYS A 327 5.56 -14.55 12.35
C LYS A 327 4.77 -15.80 11.92
N GLU A 328 3.61 -15.98 12.51
CA GLU A 328 2.68 -17.09 12.34
C GLU A 328 1.67 -16.81 11.24
N GLU A 329 1.32 -15.54 11.05
CA GLU A 329 0.41 -15.09 10.00
C GLU A 329 1.07 -15.18 8.63
N ILE A 330 0.49 -16.01 7.77
CA ILE A 330 1.05 -16.31 6.46
C ILE A 330 0.30 -15.54 5.40
N LEU A 331 1.08 -14.76 4.68
CA LEU A 331 0.63 -14.00 3.53
C LEU A 331 1.06 -14.71 2.25
N VAL A 332 0.19 -14.69 1.24
CA VAL A 332 0.44 -15.31 -0.08
C VAL A 332 0.36 -14.24 -1.16
N PRO A 333 1.40 -14.09 -2.01
CA PRO A 333 1.40 -13.10 -3.09
C PRO A 333 0.65 -13.63 -4.32
N ILE A 334 -0.32 -12.85 -4.79
CA ILE A 334 -0.92 -12.97 -6.12
C ILE A 334 -0.19 -11.97 -7.03
N MET A 335 0.57 -12.49 -7.98
CA MET A 335 1.45 -11.71 -8.85
C MET A 335 0.77 -11.38 -10.19
N LEU A 336 0.79 -10.10 -10.55
CA LEU A 336 0.48 -9.59 -11.88
C LEU A 336 1.78 -9.20 -12.59
N ASP A 337 2.11 -9.87 -13.69
CA ASP A 337 3.26 -9.54 -14.52
C ASP A 337 2.91 -8.38 -15.47
N LEU A 338 3.41 -7.18 -15.15
CA LEU A 338 3.11 -5.95 -15.88
C LEU A 338 4.22 -5.59 -16.87
N ARG A 339 5.15 -6.50 -17.20
CA ARG A 339 6.25 -6.22 -18.15
C ARG A 339 5.78 -5.77 -19.53
N GLN A 340 4.58 -6.18 -19.94
CA GLN A 340 3.96 -5.82 -21.22
C GLN A 340 3.21 -4.48 -21.18
N LEU A 341 3.13 -3.84 -20.01
CA LEU A 341 2.49 -2.54 -19.86
C LEU A 341 3.52 -1.40 -19.75
N PRO A 342 3.17 -0.20 -20.23
CA PRO A 342 3.94 1.00 -19.95
C PRO A 342 3.94 1.29 -18.45
N LEU A 343 5.00 1.93 -17.97
CA LEU A 343 5.11 2.34 -16.56
C LEU A 343 4.00 3.33 -16.19
N GLU A 344 3.57 4.11 -17.17
CA GLU A 344 2.55 5.15 -17.08
C GLU A 344 1.11 4.59 -17.11
N ALA A 345 0.94 3.26 -17.10
CA ALA A 345 -0.39 2.66 -16.98
C ALA A 345 -1.09 3.13 -15.69
N THR A 346 -2.39 3.38 -15.78
CA THR A 346 -3.19 3.98 -14.70
C THR A 346 -4.35 3.08 -14.32
N GLY A 347 -4.80 3.17 -13.07
CA GLY A 347 -6.04 2.51 -12.62
C GLY A 347 -5.95 1.02 -12.35
N ILE A 348 -4.78 0.38 -12.51
CA ILE A 348 -4.61 -1.05 -12.22
C ILE A 348 -4.91 -1.36 -10.76
N VAL A 349 -4.27 -0.67 -9.82
CA VAL A 349 -4.48 -0.87 -8.37
C VAL A 349 -5.95 -0.65 -8.01
N CYS A 350 -6.55 0.45 -8.47
CA CYS A 350 -7.94 0.78 -8.20
C CYS A 350 -8.91 -0.26 -8.77
N GLY A 351 -8.73 -0.69 -10.03
CA GLY A 351 -9.59 -1.68 -10.67
C GLY A 351 -9.52 -3.05 -9.99
N VAL A 352 -8.31 -3.49 -9.63
CA VAL A 352 -8.09 -4.75 -8.90
C VAL A 352 -8.68 -4.68 -7.48
N ALA A 353 -8.40 -3.60 -6.74
CA ALA A 353 -8.96 -3.40 -5.40
C ALA A 353 -10.49 -3.33 -5.42
N SER A 354 -11.07 -2.67 -6.43
CA SER A 354 -12.53 -2.61 -6.62
C SER A 354 -13.11 -3.99 -6.75
N ARG A 355 -12.49 -4.83 -7.59
CA ARG A 355 -12.99 -6.18 -7.83
C ARG A 355 -12.93 -7.04 -6.57
N LEU A 356 -11.86 -6.92 -5.80
CA LEU A 356 -11.69 -7.65 -4.55
C LEU A 356 -12.68 -7.18 -3.48
N ALA A 357 -12.98 -5.87 -3.43
CA ALA A 357 -14.01 -5.33 -2.55
C ALA A 357 -15.43 -5.79 -2.95
N ASP A 358 -15.76 -5.80 -4.24
CA ASP A 358 -17.07 -6.26 -4.74
C ASP A 358 -17.31 -7.75 -4.39
N ALA A 359 -16.29 -8.59 -4.56
CA ALA A 359 -16.32 -10.00 -4.15
C ALA A 359 -16.44 -10.17 -2.63
N THR A 360 -16.11 -9.12 -1.87
CA THR A 360 -16.25 -9.12 -0.42
C THR A 360 -17.70 -8.93 -0.02
N HIS A 361 -18.37 -7.92 -0.57
CA HIS A 361 -19.76 -7.58 -0.25
C HIS A 361 -20.81 -8.55 -0.82
N ALA A 362 -20.57 -9.17 -1.97
CA ALA A 362 -21.57 -10.02 -2.65
C ALA A 362 -22.03 -11.27 -1.87
N ARG A 363 -21.32 -11.67 -0.80
CA ARG A 363 -21.65 -12.88 -0.02
C ARG A 363 -22.17 -12.61 1.40
N GLY A 364 -22.00 -11.39 1.92
CA GLY A 364 -22.55 -10.98 3.23
C GLY A 364 -24.08 -11.04 3.27
N ASP A 365 -24.74 -10.79 2.14
CA ASP A 365 -26.20 -10.87 2.01
C ASP A 365 -26.75 -12.30 1.89
N SER A 366 -25.89 -13.32 1.80
CA SER A 366 -26.32 -14.72 1.59
C SER A 366 -26.51 -15.54 2.87
N PHE A 367 -26.15 -15.01 4.04
CA PHE A 367 -26.28 -15.72 5.33
C PHE A 367 -27.47 -15.29 6.20
N THR A 368 -28.29 -14.34 5.76
CA THR A 368 -29.54 -13.98 6.42
C THR A 368 -30.71 -14.04 5.45
N ASN A 369 -31.24 -15.25 5.19
CA ASN A 369 -32.67 -15.56 5.04
C ASN A 369 -32.87 -16.91 4.35
N GLY A 370 -32.71 -17.98 5.12
CA GLY A 370 -33.34 -19.24 4.78
C GLY A 370 -34.84 -19.19 5.09
N SER A 371 -35.65 -18.63 4.19
CA SER A 371 -36.98 -19.18 3.86
C SER A 371 -37.72 -18.41 2.75
N SER A 372 -38.18 -19.20 1.78
CA SER A 372 -39.32 -19.00 0.87
C SER A 372 -39.18 -18.17 -0.42
N THR A 373 -39.18 -18.96 -1.51
CA THR A 373 -40.02 -18.85 -2.73
C THR A 373 -39.62 -17.92 -3.88
N ILE A 374 -39.32 -18.60 -5.00
CA ILE A 374 -39.38 -18.25 -6.42
C ILE A 374 -40.47 -17.21 -6.76
N LEU A 375 -40.13 -16.18 -7.58
CA LEU A 375 -40.91 -15.70 -8.74
C LEU A 375 -40.08 -14.77 -9.68
N SER A 376 -39.99 -15.21 -10.93
CA SER A 376 -39.86 -14.55 -12.26
C SER A 376 -39.72 -13.02 -12.45
N GLN A 377 -38.77 -12.70 -13.35
CA GLN A 377 -38.78 -11.81 -14.55
C GLN A 377 -39.04 -10.28 -14.47
N SER A 378 -38.06 -9.56 -15.04
CA SER A 378 -38.12 -8.39 -15.95
C SER A 378 -38.59 -7.01 -15.45
N PHE A 379 -37.70 -6.01 -15.44
CA PHE A 379 -37.67 -4.86 -16.39
C PHE A 379 -36.61 -3.80 -16.00
N ASN A 380 -36.11 -3.11 -17.05
CA ASN A 380 -35.28 -1.90 -17.11
C ASN A 380 -35.43 -0.85 -16.00
N GLY A 381 -34.35 -0.14 -15.72
CA GLY A 381 -34.40 1.28 -15.37
C GLY A 381 -33.32 1.76 -14.40
N PHE A 382 -32.49 2.70 -14.87
CA PHE A 382 -31.61 3.60 -14.12
C PHE A 382 -32.04 3.92 -12.67
N SER A 383 -31.09 3.83 -11.73
CA SER A 383 -31.03 4.65 -10.50
C SER A 383 -29.59 4.60 -9.95
N SER A 384 -28.78 5.64 -10.14
CA SER A 384 -28.51 6.73 -9.17
C SER A 384 -28.16 6.21 -7.77
N PHE A 385 -26.88 6.34 -7.42
CA PHE A 385 -26.22 5.83 -6.22
C PHE A 385 -26.60 6.54 -4.91
N ASP A 386 -27.63 7.39 -4.91
CA ASP A 386 -27.94 8.32 -3.82
C ASP A 386 -28.97 7.78 -2.80
N ASP A 387 -29.60 6.63 -3.07
CA ASP A 387 -30.71 6.12 -2.25
C ASP A 387 -30.34 5.03 -1.21
N THR A 388 -29.08 4.59 -1.13
CA THR A 388 -28.67 3.53 -0.19
C THR A 388 -28.51 4.03 1.26
N ILE A 389 -28.35 5.34 1.48
CA ILE A 389 -28.11 5.91 2.83
C ILE A 389 -29.39 6.06 3.66
N HIS A 390 -30.58 6.05 3.05
CA HIS A 390 -31.83 6.32 3.77
C HIS A 390 -32.53 5.09 4.39
N ARG A 391 -32.02 3.86 4.21
CA ARG A 391 -32.66 2.65 4.74
C ARG A 391 -32.21 2.24 6.15
N PHE A 392 -31.21 2.91 6.74
CA PHE A 392 -30.67 2.58 8.07
C PHE A 392 -31.37 3.26 9.26
N PHE A 393 -32.33 4.17 9.02
CA PHE A 393 -33.05 4.85 10.09
C PHE A 393 -34.55 4.55 10.04
N SER A 394 -34.96 3.34 10.38
CA SER A 394 -36.32 3.05 10.87
C SER A 394 -36.44 1.67 11.50
N THR A 395 -37.21 1.64 12.60
CA THR A 395 -37.54 0.52 13.49
C THR A 395 -36.47 0.28 14.57
N SER A 396 -36.76 0.23 15.87
CA SER A 396 -37.98 -0.17 16.57
C SER A 396 -38.24 0.67 17.83
N ALA A 397 -39.48 1.14 17.97
CA ALA A 397 -40.04 1.67 19.19
C ALA A 397 -40.46 0.54 20.14
N GLY A 398 -40.20 0.73 21.44
CA GLY A 398 -41.08 0.26 22.50
C GLY A 398 -40.70 -1.03 23.21
N SER A 399 -40.07 -0.91 24.39
CA SER A 399 -40.56 -1.56 25.62
C SER A 399 -39.85 -0.96 26.82
N GLY A 400 -40.61 -0.20 27.63
CA GLY A 400 -40.16 0.33 28.90
C GLY A 400 -40.48 -0.63 30.05
N GLY A 401 -39.57 -0.71 31.02
CA GLY A 401 -39.78 -1.36 32.31
C GLY A 401 -38.70 -0.92 33.31
N PRO A 402 -39.03 -0.44 34.53
CA PRO A 402 -38.10 0.30 35.37
C PRO A 402 -37.32 -0.60 36.33
N VAL A 403 -36.01 -0.34 36.51
CA VAL A 403 -35.21 -0.95 37.59
C VAL A 403 -34.85 0.12 38.63
N LYS A 404 -35.21 -0.16 39.89
CA LYS A 404 -35.04 0.70 41.07
C LYS A 404 -33.77 0.28 41.86
N PRO A 405 -33.06 1.21 42.54
CA PRO A 405 -31.75 0.94 43.18
C PRO A 405 -31.91 0.64 44.72
N PRO A 406 -30.83 0.56 45.54
CA PRO A 406 -30.24 -0.68 46.09
C PRO A 406 -30.30 -0.81 47.64
N THR A 407 -29.59 -1.82 48.19
CA THR A 407 -29.05 -2.05 49.59
C THR A 407 -29.72 -3.15 50.46
N PRO A 408 -29.14 -3.62 51.61
CA PRO A 408 -27.84 -4.32 51.78
C PRO A 408 -27.89 -5.53 52.78
N ALA A 409 -26.95 -6.50 52.71
CA ALA A 409 -26.56 -7.39 53.83
C ALA A 409 -25.25 -8.14 53.49
N SER A 410 -24.11 -7.84 54.11
CA SER A 410 -23.54 -8.39 55.37
C SER A 410 -22.95 -9.80 55.25
N GLY A 411 -21.62 -9.94 55.35
CA GLY A 411 -20.97 -11.27 55.45
C GLY A 411 -19.45 -11.45 55.29
N ARG A 412 -18.61 -10.65 55.96
CA ARG A 412 -17.29 -10.99 56.58
C ARG A 412 -16.16 -11.75 55.81
N LYS A 413 -15.02 -11.03 55.67
CA LYS A 413 -13.57 -11.40 55.84
C LYS A 413 -12.90 -12.42 54.89
N THR A 414 -11.88 -11.98 54.13
CA THR A 414 -10.42 -12.24 54.37
C THR A 414 -9.54 -11.56 53.29
N THR A 415 -8.24 -11.51 53.55
CA THR A 415 -7.20 -10.55 53.14
C THR A 415 -6.52 -10.79 51.78
N SER A 416 -6.35 -9.69 51.03
CA SER A 416 -5.23 -9.26 50.16
C SER A 416 -4.27 -10.30 49.53
N ASN A 417 -4.30 -10.43 48.20
CA ASN A 417 -3.25 -9.97 47.27
C ASN A 417 -3.51 -10.50 45.86
N GLY A 418 -3.60 -9.61 44.87
CA GLY A 418 -3.66 -9.98 43.46
C GLY A 418 -4.17 -8.84 42.61
N ASN A 419 -3.26 -8.11 41.96
CA ASN A 419 -3.60 -7.17 40.90
C ASN A 419 -4.25 -7.96 39.75
N LEU A 420 -5.55 -7.76 39.54
CA LEU A 420 -6.27 -8.21 38.35
C LEU A 420 -6.23 -7.09 37.32
N THR A 421 -5.30 -7.21 36.36
CA THR A 421 -5.33 -6.46 35.11
C THR A 421 -6.57 -6.89 34.33
N HIS A 422 -7.49 -5.96 34.07
CA HIS A 422 -8.58 -6.15 33.13
C HIS A 422 -7.97 -6.39 31.74
N HIS A 423 -7.97 -7.65 31.32
CA HIS A 423 -7.70 -8.05 29.95
C HIS A 423 -8.91 -7.59 29.13
N LEU A 424 -8.82 -6.41 28.53
CA LEU A 424 -9.71 -6.03 27.43
C LEU A 424 -9.32 -6.93 26.26
N GLN A 425 -10.04 -8.04 26.16
CA GLN A 425 -10.05 -8.88 24.98
C GLN A 425 -10.71 -8.05 23.87
N PRO A 426 -10.01 -7.72 22.78
CA PRO A 426 -10.67 -7.08 21.65
C PRO A 426 -11.71 -8.06 21.11
N ASP A 427 -12.94 -7.58 20.91
CA ASP A 427 -14.02 -8.36 20.30
C ASP A 427 -13.55 -8.82 18.92
N LEU A 428 -13.21 -10.11 18.82
CA LEU A 428 -12.59 -10.76 17.66
C LEU A 428 -13.59 -11.00 16.51
N ASP A 429 -14.86 -10.65 16.70
CA ASP A 429 -15.94 -11.06 15.81
C ASP A 429 -16.22 -10.07 14.67
N SER A 430 -15.70 -8.84 14.72
CA SER A 430 -15.85 -7.85 13.62
C SER A 430 -14.69 -7.85 12.61
N SER A 431 -13.60 -8.56 12.88
CA SER A 431 -12.42 -8.61 11.99
C SER A 431 -12.38 -9.83 11.06
N ILE A 432 -13.40 -10.69 11.09
CA ILE A 432 -13.41 -11.97 10.33
C ILE A 432 -13.98 -11.80 8.91
N ASP A 433 -14.69 -10.70 8.62
CA ASP A 433 -15.43 -10.55 7.35
C ASP A 433 -14.76 -9.59 6.34
N ALA A 434 -13.81 -8.78 6.80
CA ALA A 434 -13.07 -7.81 6.01
C ALA A 434 -11.81 -8.44 5.41
N VAL A 435 -11.64 -8.36 4.09
CA VAL A 435 -10.43 -8.91 3.45
C VAL A 435 -9.24 -8.00 3.74
N GLU A 436 -8.25 -8.51 4.47
CA GLU A 436 -7.02 -7.76 4.77
C GLU A 436 -6.07 -7.84 3.56
N ILE A 437 -6.31 -6.96 2.59
CA ILE A 437 -5.55 -6.91 1.34
C ILE A 437 -4.48 -5.82 1.42
N SER A 438 -3.24 -6.23 1.17
CA SER A 438 -2.11 -5.33 0.98
C SER A 438 -1.65 -5.32 -0.48
N PHE A 439 -1.06 -4.22 -0.92
CA PHE A 439 -0.59 -4.06 -2.30
C PHE A 439 0.89 -3.65 -2.33
N LEU A 440 1.65 -4.25 -3.24
CA LEU A 440 3.03 -3.86 -3.52
C LEU A 440 3.19 -3.64 -5.02
N SER A 441 3.39 -2.38 -5.41
CA SER A 441 3.69 -2.00 -6.78
C SER A 441 5.19 -1.89 -6.99
N THR A 442 5.71 -2.56 -8.02
CA THR A 442 7.11 -2.48 -8.47
C THR A 442 7.17 -1.93 -9.90
N ALA A 443 8.35 -1.79 -10.49
CA ALA A 443 8.49 -1.18 -11.80
C ALA A 443 7.78 -1.97 -12.90
N ARG A 444 7.69 -3.30 -12.78
CA ARG A 444 7.11 -4.21 -13.77
C ARG A 444 6.20 -5.29 -13.20
N ALA A 445 5.88 -5.26 -11.92
CA ALA A 445 4.89 -6.17 -11.32
C ALA A 445 3.96 -5.44 -10.34
N GLY A 446 2.72 -5.90 -10.30
CA GLY A 446 1.77 -5.58 -9.23
C GLY A 446 1.56 -6.83 -8.38
N THR A 447 1.76 -6.73 -7.08
CA THR A 447 1.56 -7.84 -6.16
C THR A 447 0.41 -7.52 -5.23
N ILE A 448 -0.60 -8.38 -5.22
CA ILE A 448 -1.65 -8.38 -4.20
C ILE A 448 -1.24 -9.37 -3.13
N ILE A 449 -1.29 -8.98 -1.87
CA ILE A 449 -0.89 -9.78 -0.72
C ILE A 449 -2.14 -10.02 0.11
N VAL A 450 -2.46 -11.29 0.34
CA VAL A 450 -3.65 -11.73 1.06
C VAL A 450 -3.30 -12.79 2.08
N GLY A 451 -4.12 -12.93 3.13
CA GLY A 451 -3.98 -14.04 4.06
C GLY A 451 -4.18 -15.39 3.38
N GLU A 452 -3.52 -16.43 3.88
CA GLU A 452 -3.62 -17.80 3.34
C GLU A 452 -5.08 -18.30 3.26
N HIS A 453 -5.94 -17.84 4.18
CA HIS A 453 -7.36 -18.18 4.24
C HIS A 453 -8.23 -17.46 3.19
N GLU A 454 -7.77 -16.31 2.69
CA GLU A 454 -8.48 -15.46 1.71
C GLU A 454 -8.05 -15.73 0.28
N LEU A 455 -6.92 -16.43 0.10
CA LEU A 455 -6.30 -16.67 -1.19
C LEU A 455 -7.28 -17.19 -2.24
N GLN A 456 -8.07 -18.21 -1.90
CA GLN A 456 -8.99 -18.81 -2.87
C GLN A 456 -10.06 -17.81 -3.30
N ARG A 457 -10.62 -17.04 -2.34
CA ARG A 457 -11.61 -16.00 -2.62
C ARG A 457 -11.04 -14.92 -3.54
N ALA A 458 -9.83 -14.45 -3.26
CA ALA A 458 -9.18 -13.42 -4.05
C ALA A 458 -8.86 -13.90 -5.48
N VAL A 459 -8.37 -15.14 -5.64
CA VAL A 459 -8.10 -15.73 -6.96
C VAL A 459 -9.39 -15.90 -7.75
N ASP A 460 -10.44 -16.48 -7.17
CA ASP A 460 -11.73 -16.68 -7.83
C ASP A 460 -12.33 -15.34 -8.31
N ALA A 461 -12.22 -14.30 -7.48
CA ALA A 461 -12.69 -12.96 -7.81
C ALA A 461 -11.97 -12.36 -9.03
N LEU A 462 -10.65 -12.55 -9.13
CA LEU A 462 -9.84 -12.05 -10.24
C LEU A 462 -9.99 -12.90 -11.51
N GLU A 463 -10.18 -14.21 -11.38
CA GLU A 463 -10.37 -15.13 -12.51
C GLU A 463 -11.74 -14.95 -13.17
N ALA A 464 -12.79 -14.69 -12.38
CA ALA A 464 -14.14 -14.47 -12.90
C ALA A 464 -14.23 -13.32 -13.92
N GLU A 465 -13.36 -12.31 -13.81
CA GLU A 465 -13.32 -11.17 -14.74
C GLU A 465 -12.42 -11.43 -15.96
N ASN A 466 -11.56 -12.46 -15.88
CA ASN A 466 -10.72 -12.89 -16.99
C ASN A 466 -11.47 -13.75 -17.99
N GLN A 467 -12.62 -14.35 -17.60
CA GLN A 467 -13.48 -15.14 -18.50
C GLN A 467 -14.36 -14.20 -19.35
N GLU A 468 -14.54 -14.52 -20.64
CA GLU A 468 -15.44 -13.76 -21.51
C GLU A 468 -16.90 -13.89 -21.03
N PRO A 469 -17.74 -12.84 -21.16
CA PRO A 469 -19.18 -13.07 -21.10
C PRO A 469 -19.54 -14.00 -22.26
N GLU A 470 -20.05 -15.19 -21.96
CA GLU A 470 -20.58 -16.10 -22.98
C GLU A 470 -21.59 -15.30 -23.83
N GLU A 471 -21.35 -15.20 -25.14
CA GLU A 471 -22.33 -14.69 -26.08
C GLU A 471 -23.59 -15.56 -25.96
N PRO A 472 -24.79 -14.99 -25.79
CA PRO A 472 -26.01 -15.78 -25.76
C PRO A 472 -26.16 -16.46 -27.13
N GLU A 473 -26.14 -17.80 -27.13
CA GLU A 473 -26.44 -18.62 -28.32
C GLU A 473 -27.72 -18.10 -28.98
N GLU A 474 -27.59 -17.56 -30.20
CA GLU A 474 -28.76 -17.23 -31.01
C GLU A 474 -29.59 -18.50 -31.21
N PRO A 475 -30.90 -18.49 -30.92
CA PRO A 475 -31.72 -19.66 -31.13
C PRO A 475 -31.78 -19.96 -32.63
N ASP A 476 -31.27 -21.13 -33.00
CA ASP A 476 -31.33 -21.70 -34.35
C ASP A 476 -32.68 -21.37 -35.01
N GLY A 477 -32.59 -20.59 -36.08
CA GLY A 477 -33.74 -20.20 -36.89
C GLY A 477 -34.45 -21.43 -37.45
N PHE A 478 -35.73 -21.54 -37.14
CA PHE A 478 -36.64 -22.43 -37.86
C PHE A 478 -36.71 -22.02 -39.33
N GLU A 479 -36.15 -22.84 -40.23
CA GLU A 479 -36.49 -22.79 -41.65
C GLU A 479 -37.90 -23.38 -41.86
N LEU A 480 -38.74 -22.60 -42.58
CA LEU A 480 -40.10 -22.93 -43.01
C LEU A 480 -40.11 -23.66 -44.36
#